data_AF-A0A5P9JAU6-F1
#
_entry.id   AF-A0A5P9JAU6-F1
#
_cell.length_a   1.000
_cell.length_b   1.000
_cell.length_c   1.000
_cell.angle_alpha   90.00
_cell.angle_beta   90.00
_cell.angle_gamma   90.00
#
_symmetry.space_group_name_H-M   'P 1'
#
loop_
_entity.id
_entity.type
_entity.pdbx_description
1 polymer ?
#
loop_
_entity_poly.entity_id
_entity_poly.type
_entity_poly.pdbx_seq_one_letter_code
_entity_poly.pdbx_strand_id
1 'polypeptide(L)'
;MENVVVVVASFANEADLARFCFYIDFETRPDFEDEVPEHEQPLFALCEELSMPYEKILEGLQIQYDFLNMPEPNEQLAAMGALATALNAKAFACTWRDEYDVGAGVLKAGAYEPIAGEPTDNQDKNIAKRLKKQSLDEVAAYLIEQQLKNS
;
A
#
# COMPACT_ATOMS: atom_id res chain seq x y z
N MET A 1 -16.17 14.62 -2.89
CA MET A 1 -16.21 13.37 -3.69
C MET A 1 -15.74 12.21 -2.82
N GLU A 2 -16.03 10.96 -3.15
CA GLU A 2 -15.41 9.80 -2.47
C GLU A 2 -13.94 9.70 -2.89
N ASN A 3 -13.00 9.64 -1.92
CA ASN A 3 -11.62 9.28 -2.27
C ASN A 3 -11.47 7.77 -2.31
N VAL A 4 -10.79 7.28 -3.34
CA VAL A 4 -10.53 5.87 -3.57
C VAL A 4 -9.03 5.66 -3.53
N VAL A 5 -8.60 4.68 -2.75
CA VAL A 5 -7.19 4.29 -2.61
C VAL A 5 -7.10 2.80 -2.90
N VAL A 6 -6.16 2.41 -3.76
CA VAL A 6 -5.82 1.02 -4.06
C VAL A 6 -4.40 0.79 -3.58
N VAL A 7 -4.21 -0.23 -2.75
CA VAL A 7 -2.90 -0.67 -2.24
C VAL A 7 -2.66 -2.09 -2.73
N VAL A 8 -1.50 -2.35 -3.29
CA VAL A 8 -1.08 -3.69 -3.71
C VAL A 8 0.27 -3.99 -3.09
N ALA A 9 0.42 -5.19 -2.53
CA ALA A 9 1.67 -5.68 -1.96
C ALA A 9 1.95 -7.10 -2.43
N SER A 10 3.22 -7.42 -2.67
CA SER A 10 3.67 -8.76 -3.08
C SER A 10 4.79 -9.24 -2.16
N PHE A 11 4.71 -10.52 -1.77
CA PHE A 11 5.61 -11.13 -0.79
C PHE A 11 6.33 -12.34 -1.38
N ALA A 12 7.43 -12.73 -0.73
CA ALA A 12 8.20 -13.90 -1.14
C ALA A 12 7.65 -15.22 -0.59
N ASN A 13 6.86 -15.16 0.48
CA ASN A 13 6.32 -16.33 1.17
C ASN A 13 4.96 -16.02 1.82
N GLU A 14 4.21 -17.07 2.13
CA GLU A 14 2.86 -16.98 2.69
C GLU A 14 2.85 -16.45 4.13
N ALA A 15 3.92 -16.67 4.91
CA ALA A 15 3.97 -16.25 6.31
C ALA A 15 4.02 -14.72 6.44
N ASP A 16 4.86 -14.06 5.65
CA ASP A 16 4.96 -12.61 5.61
C ASP A 16 3.68 -11.97 5.08
N LEU A 17 3.10 -12.54 4.02
CA LEU A 17 1.81 -12.11 3.47
C LEU A 17 0.69 -12.24 4.50
N ALA A 18 0.58 -13.38 5.18
CA ALA A 18 -0.45 -13.62 6.18
C ALA A 18 -0.31 -12.63 7.34
N ARG A 19 0.92 -12.33 7.74
CA ARG A 19 1.23 -11.35 8.79
C ARG A 19 0.90 -9.92 8.35
N PHE A 20 1.13 -9.57 7.08
CA PHE A 20 0.71 -8.28 6.55
C PHE A 20 -0.82 -8.16 6.58
N CYS A 21 -1.53 -9.19 6.11
CA CYS A 21 -3.00 -9.22 6.17
C CYS A 21 -3.50 -9.10 7.62
N PHE A 22 -2.85 -9.79 8.57
CA PHE A 22 -3.24 -9.77 9.99
C PHE A 22 -3.34 -8.34 10.56
N TYR A 23 -2.41 -7.45 10.18
CA TYR A 23 -2.38 -6.07 10.66
C TYR A 23 -3.23 -5.09 9.84
N ILE A 24 -3.60 -5.42 8.60
CA ILE A 24 -4.44 -4.56 7.75
C ILE A 24 -5.92 -4.91 7.88
N ASP A 25 -6.24 -6.19 8.02
CA ASP A 25 -7.62 -6.66 8.14
C ASP A 25 -8.20 -6.29 9.51
N PHE A 26 -9.30 -5.55 9.50
CA PHE A 26 -9.99 -5.13 10.71
C PHE A 26 -10.42 -6.30 11.60
N GLU A 27 -10.80 -7.44 11.00
CA GLU A 27 -11.28 -8.61 11.74
C GLU A 27 -10.18 -9.30 12.56
N THR A 28 -8.91 -9.08 12.21
CA THR A 28 -7.78 -9.77 12.84
C THR A 28 -6.80 -8.82 13.53
N ARG A 29 -6.84 -7.53 13.20
CA ARG A 29 -5.96 -6.53 13.81
C ARG A 29 -6.27 -6.45 15.32
N PRO A 30 -5.26 -6.52 16.19
CA PRO A 30 -5.44 -6.32 17.63
C PRO A 30 -6.10 -4.97 17.94
N ASP A 31 -6.89 -4.90 19.00
CA ASP A 31 -7.51 -3.63 19.44
C ASP A 31 -6.58 -2.87 20.40
N PHE A 32 -5.69 -3.57 21.10
CA PHE A 32 -4.83 -3.00 22.14
C PHE A 32 -3.39 -3.54 22.09
N GLU A 33 -2.42 -2.71 22.50
CA GLU A 33 -0.99 -3.03 22.50
C GLU A 33 -0.63 -4.23 23.40
N ASP A 34 -1.37 -4.43 24.50
CA ASP A 34 -1.12 -5.53 25.46
C ASP A 34 -1.58 -6.91 24.95
N GLU A 35 -2.35 -6.94 23.85
CA GLU A 35 -2.68 -8.17 23.12
C GLU A 35 -1.55 -8.60 22.15
N VAL A 36 -0.57 -7.71 21.93
CA VAL A 36 0.51 -7.89 20.97
C VAL A 36 1.79 -8.31 21.67
N PRO A 37 2.48 -9.38 21.21
CA PRO A 37 3.79 -9.74 21.73
C PRO A 37 4.77 -8.56 21.64
N GLU A 38 5.63 -8.36 22.65
CA GLU A 38 6.53 -7.20 22.75
C GLU A 38 7.40 -6.97 21.48
N HIS A 39 7.87 -8.05 20.85
CA HIS A 39 8.66 -7.99 19.62
C HIS A 39 7.87 -7.56 18.38
N GLU A 40 6.54 -7.52 18.47
CA GLU A 40 5.62 -7.15 17.39
C GLU A 40 4.96 -5.79 17.62
N GLN A 41 5.08 -5.20 18.81
CA GLN A 41 4.55 -3.87 19.13
C GLN A 41 4.98 -2.78 18.13
N PRO A 42 6.21 -2.76 17.59
CA PRO A 42 6.58 -1.78 16.56
C PRO A 42 5.78 -1.92 15.26
N LEU A 43 5.33 -3.12 14.89
CA LEU A 43 4.48 -3.34 13.72
C LEU A 43 3.05 -2.88 14.01
N PHE A 44 2.56 -3.18 15.23
CA PHE A 44 1.24 -2.76 15.67
C PHE A 44 1.10 -1.23 15.67
N ALA A 45 2.11 -0.51 16.18
CA ALA A 45 2.14 0.95 16.18
C ALA A 45 2.05 1.58 14.77
N LEU A 46 2.46 0.86 13.72
CA LEU A 46 2.29 1.33 12.33
C LEU A 46 0.85 1.15 11.84
N CYS A 47 0.09 0.20 12.41
CA CYS A 47 -1.21 -0.20 11.86
C CYS A 47 -2.41 0.24 12.71
N GLU A 48 -2.20 0.75 13.93
CA GLU A 48 -3.25 1.10 14.89
C GLU A 48 -4.29 2.07 14.30
N GLU A 49 -3.83 3.10 13.58
CA GLU A 49 -4.69 4.16 13.05
C GLU A 49 -5.11 3.95 11.57
N LEU A 50 -4.85 2.76 11.00
CA LEU A 50 -5.18 2.52 9.60
C LEU A 50 -6.69 2.40 9.40
N SER A 51 -7.15 3.00 8.30
CA SER A 51 -8.51 2.85 7.80
C SER A 51 -8.83 1.40 7.49
N MET A 52 -10.10 1.03 7.61
CA MET A 52 -10.57 -0.29 7.24
C MET A 52 -10.65 -0.42 5.71
N PRO A 53 -10.11 -1.50 5.12
CA PRO A 53 -10.30 -1.77 3.71
C PRO A 53 -11.79 -2.04 3.43
N TYR A 54 -12.26 -1.52 2.29
CA TYR A 54 -13.58 -1.80 1.74
C TYR A 54 -13.58 -3.14 0.99
N GLU A 55 -12.51 -3.42 0.24
CA GLU A 55 -12.37 -4.64 -0.55
C GLU A 55 -10.97 -5.24 -0.37
N LYS A 56 -10.91 -6.56 -0.48
CA LYS A 56 -9.68 -7.37 -0.37
C LYS A 56 -9.66 -8.41 -1.47
N ILE A 57 -8.59 -8.42 -2.27
CA ILE A 57 -8.38 -9.38 -3.36
C ILE A 57 -7.04 -10.07 -3.16
N LEU A 58 -7.06 -11.39 -2.98
CA LEU A 58 -5.86 -12.21 -2.80
C LEU A 58 -5.59 -13.05 -4.06
N GLU A 59 -4.38 -12.93 -4.61
CA GLU A 59 -3.92 -13.70 -5.76
C GLU A 59 -2.50 -14.23 -5.52
N GLY A 60 -2.40 -15.50 -5.11
CA GLY A 60 -1.12 -16.13 -4.79
C GLY A 60 -0.41 -15.42 -3.63
N LEU A 61 0.80 -14.90 -3.89
CA LEU A 61 1.60 -14.14 -2.92
C LEU A 61 1.42 -12.62 -3.05
N GLN A 62 0.38 -12.17 -3.75
CA GLN A 62 0.01 -10.78 -3.90
C GLN A 62 -1.35 -10.50 -3.25
N ILE A 63 -1.46 -9.36 -2.60
CA ILE A 63 -2.69 -8.85 -2.01
C ILE A 63 -2.99 -7.46 -2.54
N GLN A 64 -4.26 -7.20 -2.84
CA GLN A 64 -4.80 -5.88 -3.10
C GLN A 64 -5.84 -5.53 -2.03
N TYR A 65 -5.78 -4.28 -1.58
CA TYR A 65 -6.76 -3.65 -0.70
C TYR A 65 -7.27 -2.36 -1.31
N ASP A 66 -8.58 -2.21 -1.32
CA ASP A 66 -9.22 -0.98 -1.75
C ASP A 66 -9.83 -0.28 -0.54
N PHE A 67 -9.63 1.03 -0.43
CA PHE A 67 -10.15 1.85 0.65
C PHE A 67 -11.02 2.97 0.08
N LEU A 68 -12.11 3.25 0.78
CA LEU A 68 -12.99 4.37 0.51
C LEU A 68 -12.89 5.39 1.63
N ASN A 69 -12.84 6.67 1.27
CA ASN A 69 -12.89 7.77 2.22
C ASN A 69 -11.78 7.76 3.29
N MET A 70 -10.59 7.23 2.94
CA MET A 70 -9.42 7.17 3.82
C MET A 70 -9.02 8.59 4.27
N PRO A 71 -9.08 8.91 5.58
CA PRO A 71 -8.49 10.12 6.12
C PRO A 71 -6.97 10.08 6.02
N GLU A 72 -6.34 11.24 5.85
CA GLU A 72 -4.88 11.42 5.88
C GLU A 72 -4.12 10.36 5.04
N PRO A 73 -4.48 10.18 3.75
CA PRO A 73 -4.00 9.05 2.95
C PRO A 73 -2.48 8.99 2.86
N ASN A 74 -1.78 10.13 2.87
CA ASN A 74 -0.32 10.14 2.83
C ASN A 74 0.33 9.48 4.06
N GLU A 75 -0.22 9.69 5.25
CA GLU A 75 0.32 9.13 6.50
C GLU A 75 0.00 7.64 6.59
N GLN A 76 -1.24 7.26 6.29
CA GLN A 76 -1.66 5.87 6.31
C GLN A 76 -0.95 5.03 5.24
N LEU A 77 -0.77 5.56 4.02
CA LEU A 77 -0.02 4.88 2.96
C LEU A 77 1.46 4.73 3.32
N ALA A 78 2.06 5.73 3.97
CA ALA A 78 3.43 5.63 4.46
C ALA A 78 3.56 4.54 5.54
N ALA A 79 2.60 4.44 6.45
CA ALA A 79 2.57 3.42 7.49
C ALA A 79 2.36 2.01 6.92
N MET A 80 1.46 1.85 5.94
CA MET A 80 1.30 0.58 5.20
C MET A 80 2.56 0.19 4.43
N GLY A 81 3.24 1.16 3.81
CA GLY A 81 4.52 0.93 3.13
C GLY A 81 5.62 0.52 4.11
N ALA A 82 5.69 1.15 5.29
CA ALA A 82 6.62 0.77 6.34
C ALA A 82 6.35 -0.64 6.87
N LEU A 83 5.08 -1.00 7.08
CA LEU A 83 4.66 -2.34 7.45
C LEU A 83 5.07 -3.38 6.39
N ALA A 84 4.82 -3.08 5.11
CA ALA A 84 5.21 -3.93 4.00
C ALA A 84 6.74 -4.16 3.97
N THR A 85 7.53 -3.09 4.14
CA THR A 85 9.00 -3.19 4.26
C THR A 85 9.42 -4.06 5.45
N ALA A 86 8.83 -3.82 6.63
CA ALA A 86 9.18 -4.56 7.84
C ALA A 86 8.87 -6.07 7.71
N LEU A 87 7.88 -6.40 6.88
CA LEU A 87 7.48 -7.76 6.52
C LEU A 87 8.10 -8.25 5.21
N ASN A 88 9.22 -7.66 4.78
CA ASN A 88 10.01 -8.11 3.63
C ASN A 88 9.23 -8.21 2.30
N ALA A 89 8.25 -7.32 2.09
CA ALA A 89 7.55 -7.23 0.81
C ALA A 89 8.55 -7.07 -0.35
N LYS A 90 8.34 -7.83 -1.42
CA LYS A 90 9.10 -7.73 -2.67
C LYS A 90 8.71 -6.51 -3.48
N ALA A 91 7.44 -6.14 -3.41
CA ALA A 91 6.92 -4.94 -4.04
C ALA A 91 5.74 -4.41 -3.24
N PHE A 92 5.60 -3.09 -3.22
CA PHE A 92 4.41 -2.42 -2.69
C PHE A 92 4.15 -1.19 -3.54
N ALA A 93 2.91 -1.01 -3.92
CA ALA A 93 2.46 0.13 -4.69
C ALA A 93 1.09 0.58 -4.17
N CYS A 94 0.84 1.86 -4.23
CA CYS A 94 -0.50 2.40 -4.04
C CYS A 94 -0.84 3.37 -5.15
N THR A 95 -2.12 3.55 -5.37
CA THR A 95 -2.67 4.60 -6.23
C THR A 95 -3.88 5.19 -5.55
N TRP A 96 -4.09 6.48 -5.71
CA TRP A 96 -5.23 7.15 -5.10
C TRP A 96 -5.84 8.17 -6.05
N ARG A 97 -7.12 8.45 -5.82
CA ARG A 97 -7.84 9.54 -6.45
C ARG A 97 -8.71 10.22 -5.40
N ASP A 98 -8.59 11.53 -5.30
CA ASP A 98 -9.48 12.37 -4.51
C ASP A 98 -10.10 13.48 -5.39
N GLU A 99 -10.76 14.46 -4.75
CA GLU A 99 -11.41 15.57 -5.45
C GLU A 99 -10.43 16.53 -6.13
N TYR A 100 -9.18 16.56 -5.68
CA TYR A 100 -8.16 17.53 -6.07
C TYR A 100 -7.05 16.91 -6.93
N ASP A 101 -6.72 15.64 -6.71
CA ASP A 101 -5.58 15.00 -7.36
C ASP A 101 -5.74 13.49 -7.59
N VAL A 102 -4.87 12.96 -8.44
CA VAL A 102 -4.66 11.52 -8.66
C VAL A 102 -3.16 11.25 -8.55
N GLY A 103 -2.81 10.26 -7.74
CA GLY A 103 -1.40 9.96 -7.49
C GLY A 103 -1.11 8.48 -7.35
N ALA A 104 0.17 8.17 -7.21
CA ALA A 104 0.66 6.84 -6.97
C ALA A 104 1.82 6.88 -5.96
N GLY A 105 2.14 5.75 -5.35
CA GLY A 105 3.30 5.62 -4.47
C GLY A 105 3.89 4.22 -4.61
N VAL A 106 5.18 4.08 -4.35
CA VAL A 106 5.91 2.81 -4.46
C VAL A 106 6.98 2.70 -3.38
N LEU A 107 7.49 1.48 -3.16
CA LEU A 107 8.74 1.33 -2.43
C LEU A 107 9.94 1.66 -3.32
N LYS A 108 10.82 2.53 -2.83
CA LYS A 108 12.17 2.73 -3.36
C LYS A 108 13.19 2.52 -2.24
N ALA A 109 14.15 1.63 -2.46
CA ALA A 109 15.20 1.30 -1.51
C ALA A 109 14.68 0.95 -0.08
N GLY A 110 13.49 0.34 0.01
CA GLY A 110 12.85 -0.03 1.28
C GLY A 110 12.05 1.08 1.97
N ALA A 111 11.96 2.28 1.38
CA ALA A 111 11.13 3.36 1.88
C ALA A 111 9.96 3.64 0.93
N TYR A 112 8.80 3.98 1.50
CA TYR A 112 7.66 4.47 0.72
C TYR A 112 7.96 5.86 0.16
N GLU A 113 7.79 6.03 -1.14
CA GLU A 113 7.89 7.32 -1.82
C GLU A 113 6.58 7.64 -2.55
N PRO A 114 5.89 8.75 -2.20
CA PRO A 114 4.76 9.22 -2.98
C PRO A 114 5.25 9.83 -4.30
N ILE A 115 4.55 9.49 -5.38
CA ILE A 115 4.66 10.06 -6.73
C ILE A 115 3.42 10.96 -6.90
N ALA A 116 3.50 12.15 -6.30
CA ALA A 116 2.47 13.19 -6.37
C ALA A 116 3.06 14.48 -6.99
N GLY A 117 2.24 15.25 -7.71
CA GLY A 117 2.65 16.53 -8.30
C GLY A 117 3.30 16.44 -9.70
N GLU A 118 3.98 17.52 -10.13
CA GLU A 118 4.63 17.57 -11.44
C GLU A 118 5.86 16.65 -11.48
N PRO A 119 5.84 15.57 -12.29
CA PRO A 119 6.90 14.59 -12.29
C PRO A 119 8.21 15.15 -12.87
N THR A 120 9.29 15.08 -12.09
CA THR A 120 10.62 15.56 -12.49
C THR A 120 11.42 14.51 -13.27
N ASP A 121 11.11 13.23 -13.02
CA ASP A 121 11.65 12.04 -13.70
C ASP A 121 10.76 11.59 -14.89
N ASN A 122 11.37 11.01 -15.92
CA ASN A 122 10.69 10.36 -17.04
C ASN A 122 9.82 9.15 -16.59
N GLN A 123 10.21 8.40 -15.57
CA GLN A 123 9.42 7.31 -15.00
C GLN A 123 8.13 7.87 -14.38
N ASP A 124 8.24 8.91 -13.57
CA ASP A 124 7.09 9.57 -12.95
C ASP A 124 6.15 10.20 -14.00
N LYS A 125 6.70 10.74 -15.11
CA LYS A 125 5.90 11.24 -16.25
C LYS A 125 5.08 10.14 -16.91
N ASN A 126 5.63 8.93 -17.03
CA ASN A 126 4.90 7.80 -17.59
C ASN A 126 3.78 7.34 -16.64
N ILE A 127 4.02 7.35 -15.33
CA ILE A 127 3.02 6.99 -14.32
C ILE A 127 1.87 8.01 -14.32
N ALA A 128 2.17 9.31 -14.30
CA ALA A 128 1.17 10.37 -14.40
C ALA A 128 0.32 10.27 -15.68
N LYS A 129 0.92 9.87 -16.81
CA LYS A 129 0.19 9.63 -18.07
C LYS A 129 -0.74 8.42 -17.98
N ARG A 130 -0.34 7.36 -17.27
CA ARG A 130 -1.16 6.16 -17.04
C ARG A 130 -2.34 6.45 -16.12
N LEU A 131 -2.12 7.18 -15.02
CA LEU A 131 -3.18 7.59 -14.08
C LEU A 131 -4.32 8.38 -14.76
N LYS A 132 -4.03 9.06 -15.88
CA LYS A 132 -5.04 9.78 -16.71
C LYS A 132 -5.82 8.88 -17.68
N LYS A 133 -5.40 7.65 -17.92
CA LYS A 133 -5.91 6.79 -19.00
C LYS A 133 -6.37 5.39 -18.55
N GLN A 134 -5.95 4.95 -17.38
CA GLN A 134 -6.14 3.60 -16.86
C GLN A 134 -6.88 3.65 -15.52
N SER A 135 -7.40 2.52 -15.07
CA SER A 135 -7.93 2.40 -13.69
C SER A 135 -6.80 2.48 -12.67
N LEU A 136 -7.15 2.72 -11.41
CA LEU A 136 -6.19 2.72 -10.30
C LEU A 136 -5.52 1.35 -10.17
N ASP A 137 -6.30 0.27 -10.26
CA ASP A 137 -5.82 -1.12 -10.20
C ASP A 137 -4.82 -1.45 -11.31
N GLU A 138 -5.12 -1.04 -12.55
CA GLU A 138 -4.24 -1.25 -13.70
C GLU A 138 -2.89 -0.55 -13.51
N VAL A 139 -2.89 0.63 -12.89
CA VAL A 139 -1.64 1.36 -12.61
C VAL A 139 -0.90 0.73 -11.44
N ALA A 140 -1.59 0.35 -10.36
CA ALA A 140 -0.98 -0.32 -9.22
C ALA A 140 -0.33 -1.65 -9.63
N ALA A 141 -1.02 -2.48 -10.42
CA ALA A 141 -0.48 -3.72 -10.97
C ALA A 141 0.76 -3.47 -11.84
N TYR A 142 0.72 -2.45 -12.71
CA TYR A 142 1.89 -2.05 -13.50
C TYR A 142 3.09 -1.68 -12.62
N LEU A 143 2.88 -0.93 -11.54
CA LEU A 143 3.94 -0.52 -10.62
C LEU A 143 4.55 -1.70 -9.86
N ILE A 144 3.72 -2.67 -9.46
CA ILE A 144 4.19 -3.93 -8.86
C ILE A 144 5.08 -4.69 -9.84
N GLU A 145 4.63 -4.86 -11.10
CA GLU A 145 5.44 -5.55 -12.11
C GLU A 145 6.80 -4.89 -12.33
N GLN A 146 6.87 -3.54 -12.31
CA GLN A 146 8.13 -2.83 -12.47
C GLN A 146 9.08 -3.06 -11.29
N GLN A 147 8.55 -3.05 -10.05
CA GLN A 147 9.36 -3.34 -8.86
C GLN A 147 9.90 -4.76 -8.90
N LEU A 148 9.04 -5.75 -9.19
CA LEU A 148 9.43 -7.17 -9.26
C LEU A 148 10.48 -7.46 -10.35
N LYS A 149 10.46 -6.74 -11.48
CA LYS A 149 11.48 -6.87 -12.53
C LYS A 149 12.87 -6.36 -12.11
N ASN A 150 12.92 -5.47 -11.12
CA ASN A 150 14.14 -4.83 -10.63
C ASN A 150 14.59 -5.39 -9.26
N SER A 151 13.91 -6.41 -8.73
CA SER A 151 14.13 -7.03 -7.41
C SER A 151 15.10 -8.21 -7.43
#